data_AF-T1A786-F1
#
_entry.id   AF-T1A786-F1
#
_cell.length_a   1.000
_cell.length_b   1.000
_cell.length_c   1.000
_cell.angle_alpha   90.00
_cell.angle_beta   90.00
_cell.angle_gamma   90.00
#
_symmetry.space_group_name_H-M   'P 1'
#
loop_
_entity.id
_entity.type
_entity.pdbx_description
1 polymer ?
#
loop_
_entity_poly.entity_id
_entity_poly.type
_entity_poly.pdbx_seq_one_letter_code
_entity_poly.pdbx_strand_id
1 'polypeptide(L)'
;AAPTPLQGTTHGGYDAAEPQGPWGKYQDFGHNHWHNSLIWGVGLHDVAILGPGLIHGKGLSDGHLVSKSHLPNTFAPGVGNKSIALKDCRNVLLRDFSILQGGWFGILATGVDNLVIDHLTVDTNRDGMDIDCCRNVRIVNTTINSPNDDGMCLKSSYALGYLKPTQDVTISDCWCAATPWAACSTALSSRCHPATAPGASSAAPNPTAASSASPSATACSSVAGAWHWKPWTAARCRTSPSTT
;
A
#
# COMPACT_ATOMS: atom_id res chain seq x y z
N ALA A 1 -6.18 11.72 0.66
CA ALA A 1 -5.54 12.61 -0.32
C ALA A 1 -6.57 13.51 -0.99
N ALA A 2 -6.14 14.61 -1.62
CA ALA A 2 -6.99 15.49 -2.43
C ALA A 2 -6.95 15.07 -3.91
N PRO A 3 -7.96 15.42 -4.74
CA PRO A 3 -7.87 15.20 -6.18
C PRO A 3 -6.62 15.84 -6.78
N THR A 4 -5.98 15.14 -7.72
CA THR A 4 -4.84 15.66 -8.49
C THR A 4 -5.31 15.94 -9.93
N PRO A 5 -4.96 17.08 -10.55
CA PRO A 5 -5.29 17.33 -11.96
C PRO A 5 -4.67 16.27 -12.89
N LEU A 6 -5.33 15.97 -14.01
CA LEU A 6 -4.87 14.92 -14.93
C LEU A 6 -3.45 15.18 -15.49
N GLN A 7 -3.14 16.46 -15.70
CA GLN A 7 -1.84 16.93 -16.20
C GLN A 7 -0.82 17.20 -15.08
N GLY A 8 -1.14 16.85 -13.83
CA GLY A 8 -0.31 17.15 -12.67
C GLY A 8 -0.40 18.60 -12.21
N THR A 9 0.52 19.00 -11.34
CA THR A 9 0.63 20.36 -10.81
C THR A 9 2.09 20.75 -10.60
N THR A 10 2.41 22.02 -10.86
CA THR A 10 3.74 22.60 -10.61
C THR A 10 3.83 23.33 -9.26
N HIS A 11 2.69 23.53 -8.57
CA HIS A 11 2.62 24.17 -7.27
C HIS A 11 1.71 23.37 -6.33
N GLY A 12 2.23 23.00 -5.14
CA GLY A 12 1.56 21.99 -4.30
C GLY A 12 1.61 20.59 -4.95
N GLY A 13 0.93 19.62 -4.36
CA GLY A 13 0.94 18.23 -4.85
C GLY A 13 2.03 17.34 -4.24
N TYR A 14 2.32 16.21 -4.87
CA TYR A 14 3.32 15.23 -4.41
C TYR A 14 4.75 15.66 -4.75
N ASP A 15 5.75 15.01 -4.15
CA ASP A 15 7.14 15.30 -4.51
C ASP A 15 7.42 14.84 -5.95
N ALA A 16 8.40 15.46 -6.59
CA ALA A 16 8.85 15.00 -7.89
C ALA A 16 9.48 13.62 -7.78
N ALA A 17 9.29 12.79 -8.81
CA ALA A 17 9.99 11.53 -8.95
C ALA A 17 11.51 11.76 -8.91
N GLU A 18 12.19 11.20 -7.91
CA GLU A 18 13.61 11.44 -7.68
C GLU A 18 14.47 10.69 -8.71
N PRO A 19 15.62 11.23 -9.14
CA PRO A 19 16.44 10.58 -10.16
C PRO A 19 16.93 9.21 -9.70
N GLN A 20 16.98 8.25 -10.63
CA GLN A 20 17.52 6.93 -10.38
C GLN A 20 18.93 6.81 -10.94
N GLY A 21 19.73 5.92 -10.34
CA GLY A 21 21.07 5.60 -10.84
C GLY A 21 21.04 4.82 -12.17
N PRO A 22 22.20 4.28 -12.61
CA PRO A 22 22.31 3.50 -13.85
C PRO A 22 21.35 2.30 -13.93
N TRP A 23 20.84 1.85 -12.78
CA TRP A 23 19.89 0.75 -12.67
C TRP A 23 18.44 1.12 -13.06
N GLY A 24 18.08 2.40 -13.15
CA GLY A 24 16.70 2.82 -13.40
C GLY A 24 16.08 2.23 -14.66
N LYS A 25 16.89 1.94 -15.69
CA LYS A 25 16.46 1.31 -16.95
C LYS A 25 16.03 -0.16 -16.83
N TYR A 26 16.34 -0.82 -15.72
CA TYR A 26 16.00 -2.22 -15.49
C TYR A 26 14.65 -2.40 -14.81
N GLN A 27 13.97 -1.31 -14.45
CA GLN A 27 12.71 -1.31 -13.71
C GLN A 27 11.71 -0.35 -14.34
N ASP A 28 10.43 -0.59 -14.13
CA ASP A 28 9.39 0.35 -14.53
C ASP A 28 9.38 1.60 -13.63
N PHE A 29 8.59 2.61 -14.00
CA PHE A 29 8.52 3.87 -13.25
C PHE A 29 7.91 3.70 -11.86
N GLY A 30 7.07 2.69 -11.66
CA GLY A 30 6.37 2.44 -10.41
C GLY A 30 7.26 1.79 -9.35
N HIS A 31 8.10 0.83 -9.76
CA HIS A 31 9.14 0.19 -8.93
C HIS A 31 10.38 1.06 -8.76
N ASN A 32 10.41 2.21 -9.44
CA ASN A 32 11.30 3.32 -9.17
C ASN A 32 10.53 4.45 -8.47
N HIS A 33 11.24 5.46 -7.99
CA HIS A 33 10.67 6.71 -7.48
C HIS A 33 9.77 6.50 -6.25
N TRP A 34 10.36 6.57 -5.06
CA TRP A 34 9.63 6.41 -3.79
C TRP A 34 9.07 7.73 -3.29
N HIS A 35 9.65 8.88 -3.64
CA HIS A 35 9.28 10.16 -3.04
C HIS A 35 7.93 10.68 -3.55
N ASN A 36 7.54 10.32 -4.78
CA ASN A 36 6.24 10.68 -5.34
C ASN A 36 5.13 9.74 -4.83
N SER A 37 5.01 9.64 -3.50
CA SER A 37 4.03 8.82 -2.82
C SER A 37 3.30 9.64 -1.76
N LEU A 38 2.13 9.16 -1.33
CA LEU A 38 1.37 9.81 -0.27
C LEU A 38 2.10 9.77 1.07
N ILE A 39 2.69 8.62 1.40
CA ILE A 39 3.59 8.42 2.53
C ILE A 39 4.84 7.73 1.99
N TRP A 40 6.02 8.24 2.31
CA TRP A 40 7.25 7.58 1.94
C TRP A 40 8.35 7.70 2.99
N GLY A 41 9.32 6.79 2.92
CA GLY A 41 10.50 6.79 3.76
C GLY A 41 11.68 6.05 3.12
N VAL A 42 12.88 6.62 3.22
CA VAL A 42 14.12 6.00 2.74
C VAL A 42 15.11 5.88 3.92
N GLY A 43 15.66 4.69 4.15
CA GLY A 43 16.66 4.47 5.19
C GLY A 43 16.12 4.54 6.63
N LEU A 44 14.80 4.47 6.80
CA LEU A 44 14.18 4.57 8.13
C LEU A 44 14.41 3.31 8.96
N HIS A 45 14.37 3.46 10.28
CA HIS A 45 14.41 2.32 11.18
C HIS A 45 13.55 2.48 12.42
N ASP A 46 13.03 1.36 12.92
CA ASP A 46 12.22 1.30 14.14
C ASP A 46 10.97 2.17 14.04
N VAL A 47 10.22 2.00 12.94
CA VAL A 47 9.08 2.82 12.58
C VAL A 47 7.79 2.02 12.49
N ALA A 48 6.67 2.65 12.84
CA ALA A 48 5.36 2.03 12.72
C ALA A 48 4.28 2.99 12.20
N ILE A 49 3.32 2.45 11.44
CA ILE A 49 2.05 3.10 11.09
C ILE A 49 0.95 2.23 11.67
N LEU A 50 0.16 2.80 12.59
CA LEU A 50 -0.80 2.06 13.42
C LEU A 50 -2.18 2.73 13.44
N GLY A 51 -3.21 1.92 13.63
CA GLY A 51 -4.54 2.32 14.07
C GLY A 51 -5.63 2.26 12.99
N PRO A 52 -6.92 2.32 13.37
CA PRO A 52 -8.09 1.99 12.53
C PRO A 52 -8.41 3.00 11.42
N GLY A 53 -7.47 3.90 11.11
CA GLY A 53 -7.67 4.98 10.15
C GLY A 53 -7.74 4.48 8.71
N LEU A 54 -8.23 5.36 7.83
CA LEU A 54 -8.25 5.13 6.39
C LEU A 54 -7.19 6.01 5.69
N ILE A 55 -6.28 5.36 4.98
CA ILE A 55 -5.40 6.00 3.99
C ILE A 55 -6.13 5.98 2.65
N HIS A 56 -6.72 7.11 2.28
CA HIS A 56 -7.42 7.25 1.00
C HIS A 56 -6.51 7.89 -0.05
N GLY A 57 -6.04 7.10 -1.01
CA GLY A 57 -5.18 7.52 -2.13
C GLY A 57 -5.91 8.26 -3.25
N LYS A 58 -6.97 9.02 -2.92
CA LYS A 58 -7.70 9.85 -3.88
C LYS A 58 -6.75 10.73 -4.70
N GLY A 59 -6.78 10.57 -6.02
CA GLY A 59 -5.93 11.36 -6.94
C GLY A 59 -4.50 10.83 -7.10
N LEU A 60 -4.18 9.64 -6.59
CA LEU A 60 -2.98 8.92 -7.00
C LEU A 60 -3.17 8.35 -8.41
N SER A 61 -2.09 8.35 -9.19
CA SER A 61 -2.03 7.66 -10.49
C SER A 61 -1.92 6.15 -10.27
N ASP A 62 -2.47 5.36 -11.20
CA ASP A 62 -2.30 3.91 -11.28
C ASP A 62 -1.21 3.49 -12.28
N GLY A 63 -0.46 4.44 -12.84
CA GLY A 63 0.58 4.14 -13.83
C GLY A 63 0.06 3.88 -15.24
N HIS A 64 -1.26 3.78 -15.43
CA HIS A 64 -1.84 3.70 -16.75
C HIS A 64 -1.93 5.07 -17.41
N LEU A 65 -2.03 5.07 -18.74
CA LEU A 65 -2.29 6.29 -19.48
C LEU A 65 -3.63 6.89 -19.05
N VAL A 66 -3.72 8.21 -19.03
CA VAL A 66 -4.94 8.96 -18.69
C VAL A 66 -6.17 8.45 -19.47
N SER A 67 -5.97 8.05 -20.73
CA SER A 67 -7.03 7.51 -21.59
C SER A 67 -7.62 6.17 -21.13
N LYS A 68 -6.92 5.43 -20.27
CA LYS A 68 -7.37 4.12 -19.76
C LYS A 68 -7.99 4.20 -18.38
N SER A 69 -7.42 5.01 -17.48
CA SER A 69 -7.84 5.04 -16.07
C SER A 69 -8.59 6.31 -15.67
N HIS A 70 -8.56 7.36 -16.48
CA HIS A 70 -9.03 8.70 -16.09
C HIS A 70 -8.37 9.22 -14.80
N LEU A 71 -7.21 8.67 -14.44
CA LEU A 71 -6.37 9.10 -13.34
C LEU A 71 -5.21 9.96 -13.87
N PRO A 72 -4.53 10.73 -12.99
CA PRO A 72 -3.44 11.60 -13.39
C PRO A 72 -2.30 10.87 -14.09
N ASN A 73 -1.64 11.56 -15.02
CA ASN A 73 -0.45 11.05 -15.69
C ASN A 73 0.70 10.89 -14.67
N THR A 74 1.14 9.65 -14.42
CA THR A 74 2.21 9.36 -13.44
C THR A 74 3.53 10.08 -13.71
N PHE A 75 3.80 10.50 -14.95
CA PHE A 75 5.03 11.19 -15.33
C PHE A 75 4.94 12.71 -15.18
N ALA A 76 3.74 13.23 -14.88
CA ALA A 76 3.54 14.66 -14.71
C ALA A 76 4.06 15.14 -13.33
N PRO A 77 4.53 16.40 -13.23
CA PRO A 77 4.97 16.95 -11.95
C PRO A 77 3.83 16.97 -10.93
N GLY A 78 4.19 16.80 -9.65
CA GLY A 78 3.24 16.87 -8.55
C GLY A 78 2.24 15.70 -8.47
N VAL A 79 2.43 14.63 -9.26
CA VAL A 79 1.61 13.42 -9.25
C VAL A 79 2.29 12.32 -8.43
N GLY A 80 1.55 11.81 -7.44
CA GLY A 80 1.95 10.64 -6.68
C GLY A 80 1.31 9.39 -7.22
N ASN A 81 1.96 8.24 -7.04
CA ASN A 81 1.48 6.97 -7.58
C ASN A 81 1.47 5.82 -6.56
N LYS A 82 1.80 6.06 -5.29
CA LYS A 82 1.80 5.04 -4.24
C LYS A 82 1.17 5.58 -2.98
N SER A 83 0.44 4.74 -2.24
CA SER A 83 -0.08 5.15 -0.93
C SER A 83 1.02 5.11 0.13
N ILE A 84 1.80 4.03 0.16
CA ILE A 84 2.98 3.90 1.04
C ILE A 84 4.16 3.39 0.22
N ALA A 85 5.30 4.07 0.30
CA ALA A 85 6.55 3.65 -0.36
C ALA A 85 7.74 3.66 0.61
N LEU A 86 8.38 2.52 0.81
CA LEU A 86 9.52 2.37 1.72
C LEU A 86 10.72 1.84 0.95
N LYS A 87 11.90 2.43 1.17
CA LYS A 87 13.16 1.96 0.58
C LYS A 87 14.25 1.83 1.63
N ASP A 88 14.96 0.71 1.63
CA ASP A 88 16.12 0.46 2.50
C ASP A 88 15.82 0.69 4.00
N CYS A 89 14.60 0.38 4.43
CA CYS A 89 14.17 0.53 5.81
C CYS A 89 14.44 -0.74 6.64
N ARG A 90 14.42 -0.64 7.97
CA ARG A 90 14.49 -1.81 8.86
C ARG A 90 13.56 -1.71 10.07
N ASN A 91 13.09 -2.84 10.59
CA ASN A 91 12.20 -2.88 11.75
C ASN A 91 10.95 -2.01 11.54
N VAL A 92 10.12 -2.41 10.58
CA VAL A 92 8.92 -1.68 10.18
C VAL A 92 7.66 -2.44 10.60
N LEU A 93 6.70 -1.74 11.19
CA LEU A 93 5.38 -2.27 11.54
C LEU A 93 4.25 -1.48 10.88
N LEU A 94 3.44 -2.14 10.06
CA LEU A 94 2.21 -1.59 9.49
C LEU A 94 1.02 -2.38 10.05
N ARG A 95 0.15 -1.73 10.85
CA ARG A 95 -0.92 -2.46 11.54
C ARG A 95 -2.25 -1.71 11.69
N ASP A 96 -3.34 -2.46 11.60
CA ASP A 96 -4.70 -2.07 11.97
C ASP A 96 -5.35 -0.97 11.12
N PHE A 97 -4.78 -0.60 9.97
CA PHE A 97 -5.34 0.47 9.11
C PHE A 97 -5.89 -0.06 7.78
N SER A 98 -6.65 0.79 7.12
CA SER A 98 -7.20 0.51 5.78
C SER A 98 -6.56 1.39 4.71
N ILE A 99 -6.40 0.87 3.49
CA ILE A 99 -6.05 1.62 2.29
C ILE A 99 -7.23 1.54 1.31
N LEU A 100 -7.65 2.68 0.77
CA LEU A 100 -8.61 2.77 -0.32
C LEU A 100 -7.98 3.51 -1.51
N GLN A 101 -8.10 2.95 -2.72
CA GLN A 101 -7.55 3.50 -3.97
C GLN A 101 -6.04 3.74 -3.84
N GLY A 102 -5.26 2.66 -3.73
CA GLY A 102 -3.85 2.67 -3.39
C GLY A 102 -2.93 3.43 -4.35
N GLY A 103 -3.35 3.65 -5.60
CA GLY A 103 -2.53 4.16 -6.68
C GLY A 103 -2.03 3.02 -7.57
N TRP A 104 -0.80 3.13 -8.05
CA TRP A 104 -0.07 2.08 -8.74
C TRP A 104 0.22 0.93 -7.77
N PHE A 105 0.67 1.27 -6.55
CA PHE A 105 0.81 0.30 -5.45
C PHE A 105 0.18 0.85 -4.18
N GLY A 106 -0.64 0.03 -3.51
CA GLY A 106 -1.08 0.32 -2.15
C GLY A 106 0.13 0.45 -1.22
N ILE A 107 1.01 -0.54 -1.25
CA ILE A 107 2.28 -0.54 -0.50
C ILE A 107 3.41 -1.00 -1.43
N LEU A 108 4.45 -0.20 -1.60
CA LEU A 108 5.72 -0.64 -2.17
C LEU A 108 6.76 -0.68 -1.06
N ALA A 109 7.25 -1.87 -0.71
CA ALA A 109 8.36 -2.06 0.20
C ALA A 109 9.55 -2.60 -0.59
N THR A 110 10.59 -1.79 -0.75
CA THR A 110 11.82 -2.17 -1.46
C THR A 110 13.00 -2.23 -0.50
N GLY A 111 13.68 -3.37 -0.41
CA GLY A 111 14.88 -3.47 0.42
C GLY A 111 14.62 -3.47 1.93
N VAL A 112 13.38 -3.66 2.38
CA VAL A 112 13.01 -3.56 3.80
C VAL A 112 13.36 -4.85 4.54
N ASP A 113 14.10 -4.73 5.63
CA ASP A 113 14.48 -5.86 6.49
C ASP A 113 13.70 -5.85 7.80
N ASN A 114 13.13 -6.98 8.22
CA ASN A 114 12.25 -7.10 9.39
C ASN A 114 10.99 -6.22 9.25
N LEU A 115 10.08 -6.65 8.38
CA LEU A 115 8.80 -5.99 8.10
C LEU A 115 7.63 -6.84 8.62
N VAL A 116 6.72 -6.21 9.36
CA VAL A 116 5.44 -6.81 9.76
C VAL A 116 4.30 -6.00 9.19
N ILE A 117 3.42 -6.67 8.45
CA ILE A 117 2.14 -6.17 7.95
C ILE A 117 1.06 -7.03 8.61
N ASP A 118 0.19 -6.42 9.39
CA ASP A 118 -0.77 -7.16 10.21
C ASP A 118 -2.12 -6.44 10.26
N HIS A 119 -3.20 -7.18 10.04
CA HIS A 119 -4.56 -6.66 10.16
C HIS A 119 -4.85 -5.43 9.28
N LEU A 120 -4.35 -5.44 8.03
CA LEU A 120 -4.69 -4.40 7.07
C LEU A 120 -5.91 -4.78 6.23
N THR A 121 -6.66 -3.78 5.79
CA THR A 121 -7.64 -3.92 4.69
C THR A 121 -7.21 -3.04 3.52
N VAL A 122 -6.92 -3.63 2.37
CA VAL A 122 -6.45 -2.91 1.18
C VAL A 122 -7.46 -3.10 0.05
N ASP A 123 -8.19 -2.04 -0.30
CA ASP A 123 -9.11 -2.01 -1.44
C ASP A 123 -8.59 -1.02 -2.48
N THR A 124 -8.02 -1.53 -3.57
CA THR A 124 -7.16 -0.75 -4.44
C THR A 124 -7.51 -0.88 -5.91
N ASN A 125 -6.95 0.03 -6.69
CA ASN A 125 -7.19 0.20 -8.12
C ASN A 125 -6.20 -0.58 -8.99
N ARG A 126 -5.01 -0.91 -8.47
CA ARG A 126 -3.99 -1.74 -9.11
C ARG A 126 -3.36 -2.62 -8.02
N ASP A 127 -2.04 -2.79 -7.93
CA ASP A 127 -1.41 -3.74 -7.03
C ASP A 127 -1.71 -3.43 -5.55
N GLY A 128 -1.99 -4.47 -4.77
CA GLY A 128 -2.24 -4.35 -3.32
C GLY A 128 -0.97 -4.01 -2.56
N MET A 129 0.03 -4.89 -2.63
CA MET A 129 1.35 -4.64 -2.08
C MET A 129 2.46 -5.42 -2.77
N ASP A 130 3.61 -4.76 -2.90
CA ASP A 130 4.80 -5.28 -3.53
C ASP A 130 5.93 -5.35 -2.50
N ILE A 131 6.36 -6.58 -2.24
CA ILE A 131 7.45 -6.92 -1.33
C ILE A 131 8.67 -7.24 -2.19
N ASP A 132 9.48 -6.23 -2.41
CA ASP A 132 10.59 -6.26 -3.35
C ASP A 132 11.93 -6.21 -2.62
N CYS A 133 12.84 -7.14 -2.91
CA CYS A 133 14.15 -7.23 -2.27
C CYS A 133 14.12 -7.20 -0.72
N CYS A 134 13.07 -7.75 -0.08
CA CYS A 134 12.87 -7.65 1.38
C CYS A 134 13.28 -8.94 2.11
N ARG A 135 13.74 -8.83 3.36
CA ARG A 135 14.11 -9.99 4.18
C ARG A 135 13.36 -10.04 5.49
N ASN A 136 12.97 -11.25 5.93
CA ASN A 136 12.29 -11.49 7.22
C ASN A 136 11.00 -10.67 7.29
N VAL A 137 10.02 -11.07 6.47
CA VAL A 137 8.73 -10.37 6.33
C VAL A 137 7.62 -11.25 6.88
N ARG A 138 6.69 -10.66 7.64
CA ARG A 138 5.45 -11.33 8.07
C ARG A 138 4.25 -10.51 7.61
N ILE A 139 3.38 -11.14 6.82
CA ILE A 139 2.09 -10.57 6.39
C ILE A 139 1.00 -11.47 6.95
N VAL A 140 0.19 -10.93 7.84
CA VAL A 140 -0.80 -11.72 8.58
C VAL A 140 -2.13 -11.00 8.69
N ASN A 141 -3.22 -11.76 8.81
CA ASN A 141 -4.57 -11.26 9.09
C ASN A 141 -5.06 -10.15 8.13
N THR A 142 -4.54 -10.12 6.90
CA THR A 142 -4.72 -8.99 5.98
C THR A 142 -5.68 -9.35 4.86
N THR A 143 -6.58 -8.41 4.53
CA THR A 143 -7.57 -8.55 3.45
C THR A 143 -7.20 -7.63 2.31
N ILE A 144 -7.12 -8.16 1.09
CA ILE A 144 -6.71 -7.40 -0.11
C ILE A 144 -7.72 -7.64 -1.23
N ASN A 145 -8.22 -6.55 -1.79
CA ASN A 145 -9.03 -6.48 -2.99
C ASN A 145 -8.28 -5.63 -4.03
N SER A 146 -7.74 -6.28 -5.05
CA SER A 146 -6.91 -5.72 -6.13
C SER A 146 -7.40 -6.25 -7.49
N PRO A 147 -8.64 -5.93 -7.91
CA PRO A 147 -9.28 -6.61 -9.04
C PRO A 147 -8.61 -6.37 -10.40
N ASN A 148 -7.67 -5.43 -10.50
CA ASN A 148 -7.06 -5.04 -11.78
C ASN A 148 -5.57 -5.45 -11.91
N ASP A 149 -4.93 -5.97 -10.85
CA ASP A 149 -3.51 -6.39 -10.88
C ASP A 149 -3.17 -7.32 -9.68
N ASP A 150 -1.89 -7.49 -9.36
CA ASP A 150 -1.38 -8.34 -8.27
C ASP A 150 -1.92 -7.95 -6.89
N GLY A 151 -2.50 -8.89 -6.15
CA GLY A 151 -2.93 -8.62 -4.77
C GLY A 151 -1.76 -8.51 -3.80
N MET A 152 -0.89 -9.52 -3.79
CA MET A 152 0.40 -9.52 -3.09
C MET A 152 1.46 -10.07 -4.02
N CYS A 153 2.49 -9.28 -4.29
CA CYS A 153 3.60 -9.70 -5.15
C CYS A 153 4.91 -9.75 -4.38
N LEU A 154 5.62 -10.88 -4.49
CA LEU A 154 7.00 -10.99 -4.02
C LEU A 154 7.93 -10.81 -5.21
N LYS A 155 8.83 -9.81 -5.14
CA LYS A 155 9.76 -9.46 -6.21
C LYS A 155 11.18 -9.41 -5.72
N SER A 156 12.14 -9.52 -6.63
CA SER A 156 13.58 -9.37 -6.35
C SER A 156 14.20 -8.60 -7.49
N SER A 157 13.70 -7.38 -7.66
CA SER A 157 14.03 -6.49 -8.74
C SER A 157 15.46 -5.95 -8.61
N TYR A 158 15.88 -5.14 -9.58
CA TYR A 158 17.15 -4.40 -9.52
C TYR A 158 16.96 -2.94 -9.09
N ALA A 159 15.82 -2.59 -8.46
CA ALA A 159 15.49 -1.23 -8.02
C ALA A 159 16.47 -0.65 -7.01
N LEU A 160 17.17 -1.50 -6.25
CA LEU A 160 18.21 -1.08 -5.29
C LEU A 160 19.58 -0.79 -5.95
N GLY A 161 19.75 -1.12 -7.23
CA GLY A 161 21.05 -1.02 -7.92
C GLY A 161 22.04 -2.14 -7.61
N TYR A 162 21.61 -3.16 -6.85
CA TYR A 162 22.35 -4.39 -6.61
C TYR A 162 21.38 -5.56 -6.43
N LEU A 163 21.88 -6.78 -6.56
CA LEU A 163 21.06 -7.99 -6.40
C LEU A 163 20.77 -8.22 -4.91
N LYS A 164 19.50 -8.21 -4.54
CA LYS A 164 19.02 -8.60 -3.21
C LYS A 164 17.76 -9.46 -3.37
N PRO A 165 17.76 -10.72 -2.91
CA PRO A 165 16.57 -11.55 -2.99
C PRO A 165 15.52 -11.08 -1.98
N THR A 166 14.24 -11.32 -2.31
CA THR A 166 13.18 -11.39 -1.31
C THR A 166 13.20 -12.78 -0.69
N GLN A 167 13.39 -12.86 0.62
CA GLN A 167 13.56 -14.13 1.33
C GLN A 167 13.03 -14.07 2.76
N ASP A 168 12.78 -15.24 3.34
CA ASP A 168 12.26 -15.39 4.71
C ASP A 168 10.90 -14.67 4.89
N VAL A 169 9.98 -14.90 3.96
CA VAL A 169 8.63 -14.30 3.96
C VAL A 169 7.60 -15.30 4.46
N THR A 170 6.82 -14.90 5.47
CA THR A 170 5.66 -15.64 5.97
C THR A 170 4.38 -14.89 5.62
N ILE A 171 3.45 -15.57 4.97
CA ILE A 171 2.10 -15.07 4.68
C ILE A 171 1.10 -16.06 5.27
N SER A 172 0.28 -15.63 6.22
CA SER A 172 -0.74 -16.48 6.85
C SER A 172 -2.03 -15.72 7.13
N ASP A 173 -3.16 -16.43 7.10
CA ASP A 173 -4.46 -15.89 7.53
C ASP A 173 -4.92 -14.65 6.74
N CYS A 174 -4.45 -14.52 5.50
CA CYS A 174 -4.84 -13.46 4.59
C CYS A 174 -5.94 -13.90 3.63
N TRP A 175 -6.77 -12.93 3.23
CA TRP A 175 -7.73 -13.07 2.14
C TRP A 175 -7.31 -12.17 0.99
N CYS A 176 -7.25 -12.72 -0.22
CA CYS A 176 -6.85 -11.96 -1.40
C CYS A 176 -7.79 -12.24 -2.58
N ALA A 177 -8.38 -11.18 -3.12
CA ALA A 177 -9.07 -11.17 -4.39
C ALA A 177 -8.31 -10.27 -5.37
N ALA A 178 -7.85 -10.85 -6.48
CA ALA A 178 -7.13 -10.15 -7.54
C ALA A 178 -7.47 -10.74 -8.91
N THR A 179 -6.89 -10.22 -10.00
CA THR A 179 -7.11 -10.83 -11.32
C THR A 179 -6.72 -12.32 -11.30
N PRO A 180 -7.33 -13.19 -12.14
CA PRO A 180 -7.22 -14.64 -12.01
C PRO A 180 -5.79 -15.23 -12.07
N TRP A 181 -4.81 -14.45 -12.50
CA TRP A 181 -3.40 -14.83 -12.66
C TRP A 181 -2.47 -14.20 -11.59
N ALA A 182 -3.01 -13.37 -10.70
CA ALA A 182 -2.29 -12.37 -9.90
C ALA A 182 -2.62 -12.44 -8.38
N ALA A 183 -3.42 -13.44 -7.96
CA ALA A 183 -4.05 -13.45 -6.64
C ALA A 183 -3.12 -13.79 -5.46
N CYS A 184 -1.95 -14.41 -5.70
CA CYS A 184 -0.87 -14.63 -4.73
C CYS A 184 0.21 -15.47 -5.40
N SER A 185 1.44 -14.98 -5.52
CA SER A 185 2.51 -15.75 -6.16
C SER A 185 3.13 -16.83 -5.25
N THR A 186 2.99 -16.75 -3.92
CA THR A 186 3.50 -17.76 -2.97
C THR A 186 2.94 -17.53 -1.56
N ALA A 187 2.15 -18.45 -1.00
CA ALA A 187 1.78 -18.41 0.42
C ALA A 187 1.48 -19.82 0.97
N LEU A 188 1.94 -20.10 2.19
CA LEU A 188 1.85 -21.42 2.82
C LEU A 188 0.46 -21.70 3.46
N SER A 189 -0.45 -20.73 3.57
CA SER A 189 -1.81 -20.96 4.10
C SER A 189 -2.90 -19.92 3.72
N SER A 190 -2.71 -19.08 2.70
CA SER A 190 -3.70 -18.04 2.35
C SER A 190 -4.86 -18.57 1.48
N ARG A 191 -6.06 -18.00 1.66
CA ARG A 191 -7.20 -18.22 0.75
C ARG A 191 -7.18 -17.18 -0.36
N CYS A 192 -6.92 -17.63 -1.58
CA CYS A 192 -6.89 -16.79 -2.77
C CYS A 192 -8.11 -17.11 -3.63
N HIS A 193 -8.90 -16.09 -3.98
CA HIS A 193 -10.01 -16.22 -4.90
C HIS A 193 -9.75 -15.38 -6.14
N PRO A 194 -9.84 -15.95 -7.36
CA PRO A 194 -9.80 -15.14 -8.57
C PRO A 194 -11.02 -14.21 -8.60
N ALA A 195 -10.81 -12.94 -8.93
CA ALA A 195 -11.91 -12.01 -9.17
C ALA A 195 -12.72 -12.50 -10.38
N THR A 196 -14.02 -12.70 -10.22
CA THR A 196 -14.93 -13.01 -11.32
C THR A 196 -15.11 -11.78 -12.20
N ALA A 197 -14.88 -11.92 -13.50
CA ALA A 197 -15.17 -10.86 -14.46
C ALA A 197 -16.67 -10.45 -14.37
N PRO A 198 -17.01 -9.17 -14.53
CA PRO A 198 -18.41 -8.74 -14.52
C PRO A 198 -19.12 -9.37 -15.71
N GLY A 199 -19.96 -10.39 -15.45
CA GLY A 199 -20.73 -11.12 -16.47
C GLY A 199 -20.92 -12.61 -16.21
N ALA A 200 -20.20 -13.23 -15.28
CA ALA A 200 -20.43 -14.62 -14.91
C ALA A 200 -21.41 -14.71 -13.73
N SER A 201 -22.65 -15.11 -14.00
CA SER A 201 -23.60 -15.48 -12.94
C SER A 201 -23.14 -16.78 -12.29
N SER A 202 -22.84 -16.72 -10.99
CA SER A 202 -22.77 -17.91 -10.16
C SER A 202 -23.57 -17.67 -8.89
N ALA A 203 -24.58 -18.51 -8.68
CA ALA A 203 -25.47 -18.49 -7.52
C ALA A 203 -24.68 -18.54 -6.21
N ALA A 204 -24.99 -17.63 -5.29
CA ALA A 204 -24.42 -17.59 -3.95
C ALA A 204 -25.06 -18.67 -3.06
N PRO A 205 -24.29 -19.40 -2.24
CA PRO A 205 -24.84 -20.10 -1.08
C PRO A 205 -24.95 -19.15 0.12
N ASN A 206 -26.08 -19.21 0.82
CA ASN A 206 -26.39 -18.48 2.06
C ASN A 206 -25.34 -18.74 3.16
N PRO A 207 -24.86 -17.71 3.89
CA PRO A 207 -24.28 -17.88 5.20
C PRO A 207 -25.25 -17.49 6.31
N THR A 208 -25.55 -18.45 7.19
CA THR A 208 -26.16 -18.24 8.50
C THR A 208 -25.17 -17.67 9.52
N ALA A 209 -25.73 -16.95 10.48
CA ALA A 209 -25.14 -16.14 11.54
C ALA A 209 -23.94 -16.72 12.32
N ALA A 210 -23.04 -15.81 12.74
CA ALA A 210 -22.25 -15.95 13.97
C ALA A 210 -21.94 -14.55 14.56
N SER A 211 -21.94 -14.50 15.88
CA SER A 211 -22.17 -13.36 16.78
C SER A 211 -20.93 -12.56 17.18
N SER A 212 -21.20 -11.35 17.67
CA SER A 212 -20.34 -10.29 18.21
C SER A 212 -19.46 -10.65 19.43
N ALA A 213 -18.28 -10.02 19.53
CA ALA A 213 -17.72 -9.49 20.78
C ALA A 213 -16.62 -8.43 20.51
N SER A 214 -16.72 -7.26 21.13
CA SER A 214 -15.67 -6.21 21.18
C SER A 214 -14.72 -6.43 22.36
N PRO A 215 -13.49 -5.88 22.31
CA PRO A 215 -13.04 -5.12 23.46
C PRO A 215 -12.32 -3.79 23.13
N SER A 216 -12.25 -2.99 24.19
CA SER A 216 -11.92 -1.57 24.33
C SER A 216 -10.48 -1.17 24.00
N ALA A 217 -10.34 0.04 23.46
CA ALA A 217 -9.10 0.75 23.24
C ALA A 217 -8.42 1.23 24.54
N THR A 218 -7.08 1.24 24.59
CA THR A 218 -6.30 2.07 25.53
C THR A 218 -4.93 2.45 24.96
N ALA A 219 -4.71 3.78 24.93
CA ALA A 219 -3.49 4.58 24.99
C ALA A 219 -2.32 4.42 23.97
N CYS A 220 -1.98 5.58 23.40
CA CYS A 220 -0.90 5.89 22.47
C CYS A 220 0.39 6.27 23.25
N SER A 221 1.56 5.89 22.74
CA SER A 221 2.84 6.52 23.13
C SER A 221 3.70 6.72 21.88
N SER A 222 4.17 7.95 21.68
CA SER A 222 4.92 8.40 20.51
C SER A 222 6.43 8.33 20.75
N VAL A 223 7.17 7.78 19.79
CA VAL A 223 8.63 7.97 19.67
C VAL A 223 8.92 8.44 18.25
N ALA A 224 9.72 9.51 18.16
CA ALA A 224 9.93 10.29 16.95
C ALA A 224 10.93 9.63 15.98
N GLY A 225 10.45 9.20 14.82
CA GLY A 225 11.23 9.07 13.59
C GLY A 225 10.80 10.16 12.59
N ALA A 226 11.72 10.64 11.76
CA ALA A 226 11.43 11.71 10.78
C ALA A 226 10.57 11.18 9.63
N TRP A 227 9.26 11.13 9.84
CA TRP A 227 8.27 10.94 8.78
C TRP A 227 8.10 12.24 7.99
N HIS A 228 8.13 12.17 6.66
CA HIS A 228 7.75 13.29 5.80
C HIS A 228 6.25 13.19 5.49
N TRP A 229 5.45 14.05 6.13
CA TRP A 229 4.01 14.24 5.89
C TRP A 229 3.75 15.61 5.29
N LYS A 230 2.86 15.71 4.28
CA LYS A 230 2.37 17.00 3.77
C LYS A 230 1.19 17.50 4.62
N PRO A 231 1.22 18.73 5.16
CA PRO A 231 0.17 19.22 6.06
C PRO A 231 -1.05 19.68 5.27
N TRP A 232 -2.26 19.22 5.60
CA TRP A 232 -3.50 19.90 5.19
C TRP A 232 -4.58 19.95 6.28
N THR A 233 -5.25 21.11 6.27
CA THR A 233 -6.40 21.62 7.03
C THR A 233 -7.22 20.63 7.86
N ALA A 234 -7.03 20.74 9.18
CA ALA A 234 -7.96 20.47 10.28
C ALA A 234 -9.20 19.61 9.98
N ALA A 235 -9.05 18.29 10.17
CA ALA A 235 -10.15 17.53 10.77
C ALA A 235 -10.26 18.03 12.22
N ARG A 236 -11.30 18.82 12.52
CA ARG A 236 -11.61 19.19 13.91
C ARG A 236 -11.88 17.91 14.68
N CYS A 237 -10.97 17.50 15.55
CA CYS A 237 -11.30 16.64 16.68
C CYS A 237 -12.39 17.37 17.49
N ARG A 238 -13.64 16.91 17.39
CA ARG A 238 -14.62 17.23 18.43
C ARG A 238 -14.24 16.39 19.64
N THR A 239 -13.65 17.04 20.63
CA THR A 239 -13.68 16.54 22.00
C THR A 239 -15.14 16.64 22.47
N SER A 240 -15.80 15.50 22.67
CA SER A 240 -17.05 15.49 23.44
C SER A 240 -16.72 15.84 24.89
N PRO A 241 -17.37 16.85 25.51
CA PRO A 241 -17.20 17.07 26.94
C PRO A 241 -17.87 15.94 27.70
N SER A 242 -17.12 15.28 28.58
CA SER A 242 -17.66 14.41 29.61
C SER A 242 -18.41 15.25 30.63
N THR A 243 -19.74 15.17 30.64
CA THR A 243 -20.53 15.57 31.81
C THR A 243 -20.59 14.39 32.77
N THR A 244 -19.93 14.56 33.91
CA THR A 244 -20.26 13.92 35.20
C THR A 244 -21.66 14.28 35.64
#